data_AF-A0A167VLP0-F1
#
_entry.id   AF-A0A167VLP0-F1
#
_cell.length_a   1.000
_cell.length_b   1.000
_cell.length_c   1.000
_cell.angle_alpha   90.00
_cell.angle_beta   90.00
_cell.angle_gamma   90.00
#
_symmetry.space_group_name_H-M   'P 1'
#
loop_
_entity.id
_entity.type
_entity.pdbx_description
1 polymer ?
#
loop_
_entity_poly.entity_id
_entity_poly.type
_entity_poly.pdbx_seq_one_letter_code
_entity_poly.pdbx_strand_id
1 'polypeptide(L)'
;MTAREINWGSCAYDGANASKGPNGYCNANDTRPASFGSSYNLNGGGVSAITWTARSVQIWNFPRDKVPQGDKGPLGSNPTPTTWGRSTVTFQGCDFSHFLKNMHIVIDTTLCGDWAGDAWASSGCQKKTGVADCPTFVREHPEAFEDAYWLFNSLKVYGQGSYANSTSTFTAR
;
A
#
# COMPACT_ATOMS: atom_id res chain seq x y z
N MET A 1 -10.07 -3.54 -8.67
CA MET A 1 -9.18 -4.69 -8.40
C MET A 1 -9.47 -5.27 -7.03
N THR A 2 -10.11 -6.43 -6.95
CA THR A 2 -10.35 -7.15 -5.69
C THR A 2 -9.39 -8.34 -5.63
N ALA A 3 -8.19 -8.14 -5.07
CA ALA A 3 -7.35 -9.27 -4.66
C ALA A 3 -7.90 -9.75 -3.31
N ARG A 4 -8.75 -10.79 -3.34
CA ARG A 4 -9.40 -11.30 -2.14
C ARG A 4 -8.68 -12.49 -1.48
N GLU A 5 -7.52 -12.87 -1.99
CA GLU A 5 -6.68 -13.90 -1.36
C GLU A 5 -5.20 -13.65 -1.69
N ILE A 6 -4.42 -13.24 -0.68
CA ILE A 6 -2.95 -13.29 -0.73
C ILE A 6 -2.52 -14.05 0.52
N ASN A 7 -2.62 -15.37 0.48
CA ASN A 7 -2.03 -16.21 1.50
C ASN A 7 -0.59 -16.55 1.08
N TRP A 8 0.36 -15.67 1.41
CA TRP A 8 1.77 -15.81 1.05
C TRP A 8 2.62 -15.16 2.16
N GLY A 9 3.04 -15.93 3.18
CA GLY A 9 3.63 -15.40 4.43
C GLY A 9 5.02 -14.75 4.30
N SER A 10 5.70 -14.31 5.36
CA SER A 10 5.30 -13.55 6.56
C SER A 10 6.58 -13.07 7.29
N CYS A 11 6.81 -11.76 7.37
CA CYS A 11 7.79 -11.16 8.31
C CYS A 11 7.25 -9.87 8.98
N ALA A 12 6.05 -9.45 8.60
CA ALA A 12 5.30 -8.44 9.33
C ALA A 12 4.65 -9.03 10.58
N TYR A 13 4.71 -8.27 11.69
CA TYR A 13 3.83 -8.52 12.83
C TYR A 13 2.42 -8.03 12.46
N ASP A 14 1.56 -8.95 12.02
CA ASP A 14 0.12 -8.71 11.81
C ASP A 14 -0.72 -8.85 13.09
N GLY A 15 -0.08 -9.22 14.21
CA GLY A 15 -0.73 -9.43 15.50
C GLY A 15 -0.91 -10.87 15.93
N ALA A 16 -0.40 -11.87 15.20
CA ALA A 16 -0.48 -13.24 15.69
C ALA A 16 0.79 -14.10 15.58
N ASN A 17 1.69 -13.99 14.60
CA ASN A 17 2.97 -14.75 14.61
C ASN A 17 3.94 -14.30 13.51
N ALA A 18 5.24 -14.21 13.82
CA ALA A 18 6.30 -13.95 12.85
C ALA A 18 6.95 -15.28 12.41
N SER A 19 6.76 -15.70 11.16
CA SER A 19 7.46 -16.89 10.60
C SER A 19 7.72 -16.75 9.10
N LYS A 20 8.98 -16.95 8.70
CA LYS A 20 9.55 -16.78 7.34
C LYS A 20 8.72 -17.43 6.22
N GLY A 21 8.45 -16.69 5.14
CA GLY A 21 7.83 -17.22 3.92
C GLY A 21 8.81 -17.94 2.98
N PRO A 22 8.31 -18.75 2.01
CA PRO A 22 9.15 -19.32 0.96
C PRO A 22 9.75 -18.17 0.13
N ASN A 23 11.06 -18.25 -0.14
CA ASN A 23 11.89 -17.24 -0.83
C ASN A 23 12.39 -16.06 0.03
N GLY A 24 12.11 -16.02 1.33
CA GLY A 24 12.76 -15.08 2.25
C GLY A 24 12.24 -13.64 2.21
N TYR A 25 11.14 -13.37 1.50
CA TYR A 25 10.48 -12.06 1.48
C TYR A 25 9.58 -11.82 2.70
N CYS A 26 9.26 -10.55 2.89
CA CYS A 26 8.54 -10.00 4.03
C CYS A 26 7.17 -9.48 3.61
N ASN A 27 6.15 -10.34 3.66
CA ASN A 27 4.78 -9.96 3.30
C ASN A 27 3.96 -9.57 4.52
N ALA A 28 2.96 -8.72 4.28
CA ALA A 28 2.00 -8.25 5.26
C ALA A 28 0.66 -7.98 4.57
N ASN A 29 -0.45 -8.30 5.25
CA ASN A 29 -1.78 -8.03 4.73
C ASN A 29 -2.62 -7.24 5.73
N ASP A 30 -3.32 -6.24 5.22
CA ASP A 30 -4.38 -5.58 5.96
C ASP A 30 -5.68 -6.39 5.81
N THR A 31 -6.00 -7.19 6.82
CA THR A 31 -7.13 -8.13 6.81
C THR A 31 -8.50 -7.43 6.88
N ARG A 32 -8.55 -6.10 7.01
CA ARG A 32 -9.81 -5.35 7.02
C ARG A 32 -10.46 -5.37 5.63
N PRO A 33 -11.78 -5.65 5.52
CA PRO A 33 -12.47 -5.79 4.23
C PRO A 33 -12.45 -4.56 3.30
N ALA A 34 -12.22 -3.36 3.84
CA ALA A 34 -12.23 -2.09 3.11
C ALA A 34 -10.86 -1.41 3.10
N SER A 35 -9.77 -2.19 3.07
CA SER A 35 -8.40 -1.69 3.07
C SER A 35 -7.88 -1.28 1.69
N PHE A 36 -8.51 -1.76 0.61
CA PHE A 36 -8.08 -1.51 -0.78
C PHE A 36 -9.25 -1.64 -1.78
N GLY A 37 -9.08 -1.09 -2.98
CA GLY A 37 -9.95 -1.32 -4.13
C GLY A 37 -11.37 -0.76 -3.97
N SER A 38 -12.37 -1.45 -4.53
CA SER A 38 -13.74 -0.93 -4.62
C SER A 38 -14.38 -0.68 -3.25
N SER A 39 -14.14 -1.53 -2.25
CA SER A 39 -14.67 -1.32 -0.90
C SER A 39 -14.02 -0.13 -0.19
N TYR A 40 -12.74 0.13 -0.44
CA TYR A 40 -12.06 1.34 0.02
C TYR A 40 -12.63 2.60 -0.65
N ASN A 41 -12.86 2.55 -1.96
CA ASN A 41 -13.43 3.66 -2.73
C ASN A 41 -14.86 4.00 -2.27
N LEU A 42 -15.71 2.98 -2.05
CA LEU A 42 -17.09 3.16 -1.56
C LEU A 42 -17.14 3.82 -0.17
N ASN A 43 -16.08 3.66 0.63
CA ASN A 43 -15.95 4.30 1.94
C ASN A 43 -15.29 5.69 1.87
N GLY A 44 -15.14 6.27 0.68
CA GLY A 44 -14.53 7.58 0.47
C GLY A 44 -13.01 7.59 0.63
N GLY A 45 -12.38 6.42 0.56
CA GLY A 45 -10.94 6.22 0.73
C GLY A 45 -10.45 6.46 2.16
N GLY A 46 -9.29 7.11 2.29
CA GLY A 46 -8.57 7.14 3.55
C GLY A 46 -7.21 7.83 3.45
N VAL A 47 -6.34 7.52 4.41
CA VAL A 47 -4.95 7.98 4.45
C VAL A 47 -4.05 6.79 4.72
N SER A 48 -3.13 6.54 3.79
CA SER A 48 -1.99 5.66 4.02
C SER A 48 -0.80 6.49 4.49
N ALA A 49 -0.21 6.11 5.62
CA ALA A 49 0.97 6.78 6.16
C ALA A 49 2.08 5.75 6.39
N ILE A 50 3.30 6.11 6.02
CA ILE A 50 4.48 5.27 6.19
C ILE A 50 5.47 6.05 7.04
N THR A 51 5.97 5.42 8.10
CA THR A 51 7.18 5.89 8.78
C THR A 51 8.32 4.96 8.44
N TRP A 52 9.49 5.54 8.26
CA TRP A 52 10.69 4.81 7.94
C TRP A 52 11.84 5.38 8.77
N THR A 53 12.44 4.50 9.56
CA THR A 53 13.62 4.77 10.38
C THR A 53 14.64 3.66 10.19
N ALA A 54 15.84 3.82 10.75
CA ALA A 54 16.83 2.73 10.77
C ALA A 54 16.35 1.46 11.48
N ARG A 55 15.38 1.55 12.41
CA ARG A 55 14.94 0.42 13.23
C ARG A 55 13.70 -0.29 12.71
N SER A 56 12.83 0.44 12.03
CA SER A 56 11.55 -0.08 11.58
C SER A 56 10.97 0.71 10.41
N VAL A 57 10.17 0.01 9.61
CA VAL A 57 9.19 0.58 8.70
C VAL A 57 7.80 0.26 9.22
N GLN A 58 6.98 1.28 9.46
CA GLN A 58 5.61 1.09 9.93
C GLN A 58 4.64 1.71 8.95
N ILE A 59 3.54 1.02 8.70
CA ILE A 59 2.51 1.44 7.75
C ILE A 59 1.18 1.49 8.49
N TRP A 60 0.48 2.61 8.36
CA TRP A 60 -0.89 2.78 8.78
C TRP A 60 -1.76 2.95 7.55
N ASN A 61 -2.92 2.31 7.57
CA ASN A 61 -4.00 2.53 6.62
C ASN A 61 -5.25 2.98 7.40
N PHE A 62 -5.50 4.28 7.41
CA PHE A 62 -6.63 4.86 8.13
C PHE A 62 -7.84 4.96 7.19
N PRO A 63 -9.00 4.35 7.51
CA PRO A 63 -10.24 4.63 6.79
C PRO A 63 -10.63 6.09 7.02
N ARG A 64 -11.34 6.69 6.05
CA ARG A 64 -11.68 8.13 6.01
C ARG A 64 -12.16 8.70 7.35
N ASP A 65 -13.03 7.98 8.06
CA ASP A 65 -13.67 8.42 9.30
C ASP A 65 -12.79 8.22 10.56
N LYS A 66 -11.64 7.54 10.44
CA LYS A 66 -10.70 7.27 11.54
C LYS A 66 -9.34 7.92 11.36
N VAL A 67 -9.17 8.81 10.38
CA VAL A 67 -7.91 9.55 10.20
C VAL A 67 -7.69 10.47 11.41
N PRO A 68 -6.60 10.33 12.17
CA PRO A 68 -6.29 11.23 13.28
C PRO A 68 -6.21 12.68 12.80
N GLN A 69 -6.91 13.59 13.47
CA GLN A 69 -7.00 15.00 13.10
C GLN A 69 -6.02 15.88 13.88
N GLY A 70 -5.90 17.13 13.46
CA GLY A 70 -5.04 18.14 14.09
C GLY A 70 -3.57 18.03 13.71
N ASP A 71 -2.74 18.88 14.31
CA ASP A 71 -1.33 19.04 13.92
C ASP A 71 -0.52 17.75 14.02
N LYS A 72 -0.88 16.88 14.98
CA LYS A 72 -0.19 15.61 15.20
C LYS A 72 -0.65 14.48 14.28
N GLY A 73 -1.75 14.65 13.54
CA GLY A 73 -2.25 13.65 12.60
C GLY A 73 -1.34 13.43 11.39
N PRO A 74 -1.54 12.37 10.59
CA PRO A 74 -0.71 12.06 9.42
C PRO A 74 -0.70 13.15 8.35
N LEU A 75 -1.74 13.97 8.29
CA LEU A 75 -1.85 15.12 7.38
C LEU A 75 -1.61 16.47 8.07
N GLY A 76 -1.25 16.47 9.36
CA GLY A 76 -1.05 17.68 10.17
C GLY A 76 0.26 18.40 9.86
N SER A 77 0.48 19.53 10.51
CA SER A 77 1.70 20.34 10.37
C SER A 77 2.92 19.72 11.09
N ASN A 78 2.68 18.90 12.10
CA ASN A 78 3.70 18.26 12.94
C ASN A 78 3.34 16.79 13.24
N PRO A 79 3.29 15.93 12.20
CA PRO A 79 2.86 14.55 12.33
C PRO A 79 3.66 13.81 13.40
N THR A 80 2.97 13.18 14.35
CA THR A 80 3.59 12.46 15.47
C THR A 80 3.12 11.00 15.47
N PRO A 81 3.80 10.09 14.75
CA PRO A 81 3.34 8.71 14.54
C PRO A 81 3.07 7.89 15.79
N THR A 82 3.80 8.14 16.88
CA THR A 82 3.62 7.47 18.17
C THR A 82 2.25 7.75 18.81
N THR A 83 1.53 8.77 18.33
CA THR A 83 0.18 9.14 18.80
C THR A 83 -0.95 8.58 17.93
N TRP A 84 -0.65 7.95 16.78
CA TRP A 84 -1.67 7.47 15.84
C TRP A 84 -2.29 6.13 16.23
N GLY A 85 -1.83 5.54 17.32
CA GLY A 85 -2.16 4.18 17.71
C GLY A 85 -1.37 3.14 16.94
N ARG A 86 -1.82 1.89 17.01
CA ARG A 86 -1.13 0.74 16.44
C ARG A 86 -1.11 0.82 14.91
N SER A 87 0.05 0.57 14.32
CA SER A 87 0.20 0.46 12.87
C SER A 87 -0.49 -0.78 12.31
N THR A 88 -0.95 -0.68 11.07
CA THR A 88 -1.51 -1.81 10.31
C THR A 88 -0.44 -2.87 10.08
N VAL A 89 0.78 -2.43 9.76
CA VAL A 89 1.94 -3.30 9.51
C VAL A 89 3.18 -2.70 10.18
N THR A 90 4.01 -3.56 10.79
CA THR A 90 5.36 -3.20 11.24
C THR A 90 6.36 -4.20 10.71
N PHE A 91 7.37 -3.69 10.01
CA PHE A 91 8.60 -4.39 9.68
C PHE A 91 9.71 -3.92 10.62
N GLN A 92 10.38 -4.86 11.28
CA GLN A 92 11.45 -4.60 12.25
C GLN A 92 12.40 -5.81 12.34
N GLY A 93 13.54 -5.63 13.01
CA GLY A 93 14.49 -6.73 13.27
C GLY A 93 15.77 -6.69 12.42
N CYS A 94 15.97 -5.63 11.64
CA CYS A 94 17.23 -5.34 10.95
C CYS A 94 17.48 -3.82 10.93
N ASP A 95 18.70 -3.43 10.53
CA ASP A 95 19.01 -2.03 10.26
C ASP A 95 18.57 -1.64 8.85
N PHE A 96 17.42 -0.96 8.75
CA PHE A 96 16.85 -0.52 7.47
C PHE A 96 17.69 0.55 6.77
N SER A 97 18.59 1.26 7.48
CA SER A 97 19.44 2.28 6.85
C SER A 97 20.44 1.67 5.86
N HIS A 98 20.71 0.37 5.96
CA HIS A 98 21.56 -0.36 5.03
C HIS A 98 20.83 -0.74 3.73
N PHE A 99 19.50 -0.93 3.79
CA PHE A 99 18.71 -1.49 2.69
C PHE A 99 17.85 -0.46 1.96
N LEU A 100 17.35 0.56 2.67
CA LEU A 100 16.52 1.61 2.12
C LEU A 100 17.34 2.91 2.12
N LYS A 101 17.46 3.57 0.97
CA LYS A 101 18.19 4.83 0.80
C LYS A 101 17.56 5.61 -0.34
N ASN A 102 17.39 6.92 -0.18
CA ASN A 102 16.98 7.86 -1.25
C ASN A 102 15.83 7.31 -2.12
N MET A 103 14.75 6.87 -1.48
CA MET A 103 13.64 6.23 -2.17
C MET A 103 12.87 7.24 -3.03
N HIS A 104 12.35 6.77 -4.15
CA HIS A 104 11.40 7.52 -4.97
C HIS A 104 9.98 7.05 -4.67
N ILE A 105 9.04 8.00 -4.64
CA ILE A 105 7.62 7.66 -4.63
C ILE A 105 7.21 7.38 -6.07
N VAL A 106 6.68 6.19 -6.31
CA VAL A 106 6.13 5.76 -7.60
C VAL A 106 4.64 5.47 -7.40
N ILE A 107 3.83 6.02 -8.28
CA ILE A 107 2.40 5.72 -8.37
C ILE A 107 2.17 5.27 -9.80
N ASP A 108 1.75 4.02 -9.97
CA ASP A 108 1.45 3.44 -11.27
C ASP A 108 0.19 2.58 -11.23
N THR A 109 -0.29 2.23 -12.42
CA THR A 109 -1.32 1.21 -12.61
C THR A 109 -0.94 0.42 -13.84
N THR A 110 -0.20 -0.66 -13.62
CA THR A 110 0.11 -1.63 -14.66
C THR A 110 -1.02 -2.67 -14.80
N LEU A 111 -1.14 -3.26 -15.98
CA LEU A 111 -2.14 -4.26 -16.30
C LEU A 111 -1.48 -5.58 -16.64
N CYS A 112 -2.00 -6.67 -16.07
CA CYS A 112 -1.46 -8.01 -16.19
C CYS A 112 -0.01 -8.12 -15.69
N GLY A 113 0.96 -8.22 -16.59
CA GLY A 113 2.37 -8.44 -16.27
C GLY A 113 2.61 -9.69 -15.42
N ASP A 114 3.80 -9.74 -14.84
CA ASP A 114 4.30 -10.90 -14.09
C ASP A 114 3.39 -11.30 -12.93
N TRP A 115 2.70 -10.35 -12.30
CA TRP A 115 1.86 -10.67 -11.14
C TRP A 115 0.40 -10.88 -11.50
N ALA A 116 -0.29 -9.84 -11.99
CA ALA A 116 -1.73 -9.94 -12.24
C ALA A 116 -2.07 -10.84 -13.44
N GLY A 117 -1.14 -10.96 -14.41
CA GLY A 117 -1.25 -11.90 -15.52
C GLY A 117 -1.18 -13.35 -15.04
N ASP A 118 -0.12 -13.70 -14.30
CA ASP A 118 0.09 -15.05 -13.78
C ASP A 118 -1.00 -15.48 -12.79
N ALA A 119 -1.52 -14.54 -11.99
CA ALA A 119 -2.59 -14.78 -11.04
C ALA A 119 -4.01 -14.78 -11.67
N TRP A 120 -4.16 -14.50 -12.95
CA TRP A 120 -5.49 -14.29 -13.59
C TRP A 120 -6.44 -15.47 -13.39
N ALA A 121 -5.97 -16.68 -13.69
CA ALA A 121 -6.77 -17.90 -13.60
C ALA A 121 -7.11 -18.26 -12.15
N SER A 122 -6.14 -18.14 -11.24
CA SER A 122 -6.28 -18.53 -9.83
C SER A 122 -7.03 -17.50 -8.98
N SER A 123 -7.03 -16.22 -9.37
CA SER A 123 -7.72 -15.13 -8.66
C SER A 123 -9.25 -15.15 -8.82
N GLY A 124 -9.78 -16.01 -9.68
CA GLY A 124 -11.20 -16.05 -10.03
C GLY A 124 -11.63 -15.04 -11.10
N CYS A 125 -10.70 -14.21 -11.60
CA CYS A 125 -10.98 -13.28 -12.69
C CYS A 125 -11.47 -14.00 -13.95
N GLN A 126 -10.78 -15.07 -14.37
CA GLN A 126 -11.21 -15.89 -15.51
C GLN A 126 -12.65 -16.40 -15.36
N LYS A 127 -13.02 -16.88 -14.17
CA LYS A 127 -14.39 -17.34 -13.88
C LYS A 127 -15.41 -16.21 -13.91
N LYS A 128 -15.03 -15.03 -13.41
CA LYS A 128 -15.91 -13.87 -13.30
C LYS A 128 -16.18 -13.21 -14.65
N THR A 129 -15.17 -13.13 -15.51
CA THR A 129 -15.25 -12.42 -16.80
C THR A 129 -15.56 -13.36 -17.96
N GLY A 130 -15.27 -14.65 -17.82
CA GLY A 130 -15.36 -15.63 -18.91
C GLY A 130 -14.19 -15.54 -19.91
N VAL A 131 -13.20 -14.67 -19.67
CA VAL A 131 -12.05 -14.47 -20.55
C VAL A 131 -10.85 -15.27 -20.06
N ALA A 132 -10.22 -16.02 -20.98
CA ALA A 132 -9.20 -17.01 -20.65
C ALA A 132 -7.92 -16.41 -20.03
N ASP A 133 -7.50 -15.24 -20.51
CA ASP A 133 -6.25 -14.59 -20.08
C ASP A 133 -6.43 -13.08 -19.84
N CYS A 134 -5.56 -12.53 -19.00
CA CYS A 134 -5.60 -11.12 -18.63
C CYS A 134 -5.37 -10.17 -19.81
N PRO A 135 -4.34 -10.36 -20.68
CA PRO A 135 -4.11 -9.47 -21.83
C PRO A 135 -5.31 -9.35 -22.76
N THR A 136 -6.00 -10.46 -23.05
CA THR A 136 -7.23 -10.45 -23.86
C THR A 136 -8.31 -9.62 -23.18
N PHE A 137 -8.54 -9.81 -21.88
CA PHE A 137 -9.55 -9.04 -21.15
C PHE A 137 -9.26 -7.54 -21.17
N VAL A 138 -8.01 -7.15 -20.89
CA VAL A 138 -7.58 -5.75 -20.88
C VAL A 138 -7.78 -5.09 -22.25
N ARG A 139 -7.47 -5.80 -23.33
CA ARG A 139 -7.59 -5.29 -24.71
C ARG A 139 -9.04 -5.11 -25.13
N GLU A 140 -9.91 -6.03 -24.75
CA GLU A 140 -11.27 -6.14 -25.30
C GLU A 140 -12.35 -5.49 -24.42
N HIS A 141 -12.03 -5.20 -23.16
CA HIS A 141 -12.98 -4.61 -22.19
C HIS A 141 -12.48 -3.30 -21.57
N PRO A 142 -12.25 -2.24 -22.36
CA PRO A 142 -11.79 -0.95 -21.84
C PRO A 142 -12.77 -0.35 -20.80
N GLU A 143 -14.07 -0.63 -20.92
CA GLU A 143 -15.12 -0.21 -19.99
C GLU A 143 -14.92 -0.76 -18.57
N ALA A 144 -14.21 -1.88 -18.41
CA ALA A 144 -13.96 -2.47 -17.09
C ALA A 144 -12.98 -1.65 -16.24
N PHE A 145 -12.33 -0.64 -16.81
CA PHE A 145 -11.28 0.16 -16.18
C PHE A 145 -11.69 1.60 -15.88
N GLU A 146 -12.98 1.96 -16.01
CA GLU A 146 -13.48 3.30 -15.67
C GLU A 146 -13.15 3.72 -14.23
N ASP A 147 -13.15 2.76 -13.29
CA ASP A 147 -12.80 2.98 -11.88
C ASP A 147 -11.31 2.74 -11.55
N ALA A 148 -10.45 2.51 -12.56
CA ALA A 148 -9.04 2.20 -12.39
C ALA A 148 -8.15 3.47 -12.44
N TYR A 149 -8.41 4.41 -11.52
CA TYR A 149 -7.64 5.65 -11.41
C TYR A 149 -7.29 5.98 -9.97
N TRP A 150 -6.34 6.91 -9.80
CA TRP A 150 -6.01 7.48 -8.50
C TRP A 150 -6.56 8.89 -8.38
N LEU A 151 -7.17 9.20 -7.24
CA LEU A 151 -7.54 10.56 -6.86
C LEU A 151 -6.87 10.92 -5.54
N PHE A 152 -5.85 11.79 -5.61
CA PHE A 152 -5.11 12.24 -4.44
C PHE A 152 -5.58 13.62 -4.00
N ASN A 153 -6.06 13.73 -2.76
CA ASN A 153 -6.29 15.03 -2.15
C ASN A 153 -4.98 15.72 -1.76
N SER A 154 -4.00 14.94 -1.30
CA SER A 154 -2.68 15.44 -0.94
C SER A 154 -1.67 14.32 -0.87
N LEU A 155 -0.43 14.64 -1.21
CA LEU A 155 0.74 13.83 -0.89
C LEU A 155 1.68 14.71 -0.07
N LYS A 156 2.07 14.23 1.11
CA LYS A 156 2.95 14.96 2.03
C LYS A 156 4.13 14.09 2.43
N VAL A 157 5.32 14.66 2.37
CA VAL A 157 6.56 14.04 2.83
C VAL A 157 7.11 14.88 3.97
N TYR A 158 7.50 14.22 5.05
CA TYR A 158 8.05 14.86 6.23
C TYR A 158 9.43 14.26 6.51
N GLY A 159 10.40 15.13 6.77
CA GLY A 159 11.74 14.73 7.20
C GLY A 159 11.91 14.89 8.71
N GLN A 160 12.77 14.06 9.32
CA GLN A 160 13.25 14.27 10.68
C GLN A 160 14.67 14.82 10.67
N GLY A 161 15.01 15.68 11.64
CA GLY A 161 16.35 16.23 11.78
C GLY A 161 16.82 17.04 10.57
N SER A 162 18.06 16.85 10.13
CA SER A 162 18.68 17.56 9.00
C SER A 162 17.99 17.32 7.65
N TYR A 163 17.12 16.32 7.55
CA TYR A 163 16.32 16.02 6.36
C TYR A 163 14.98 16.79 6.30
N ALA A 164 14.62 17.55 7.34
CA ALA A 164 13.39 18.32 7.37
C ALA A 164 13.34 19.46 6.32
N ASN A 165 14.50 19.91 5.84
CA ASN A 165 14.64 20.98 4.85
C ASN A 165 14.96 20.46 3.43
N SER A 166 14.87 19.15 3.19
CA SER A 166 15.12 18.58 1.87
C SER A 166 13.92 18.81 0.96
N THR A 167 14.06 19.71 -0.02
CA THR A 167 13.05 19.95 -1.06
C THR A 167 12.91 18.71 -1.94
N SER A 168 11.70 18.15 -2.02
CA SER A 168 11.37 17.05 -2.93
C SER A 168 10.78 17.62 -4.23
N THR A 169 11.39 17.28 -5.37
CA THR A 169 10.86 17.65 -6.69
C THR A 169 9.94 16.55 -7.19
N PHE A 170 8.68 16.88 -7.47
CA PHE A 170 7.74 15.97 -8.13
C PHE A 170 7.87 16.14 -9.65
N THR A 171 8.35 15.10 -10.33
CA THR A 171 8.32 15.04 -11.79
C THR A 171 7.24 14.05 -12.19
N ALA A 172 6.11 14.56 -12.68
CA ALA A 172 5.16 13.72 -13.41
C ALA A 172 5.84 13.26 -14.71
N ARG A 173 5.85 11.95 -14.97
CA ARG A 173 6.20 11.37 -16.27
C ARG A 173 4.94 10.83 -16.92
#